data_AF-A0A7C1Q737-F1
#
_entry.id   AF-A0A7C1Q737-F1
#
_cell.length_a   1.000
_cell.length_b   1.000
_cell.length_c   1.000
_cell.angle_alpha   90.00
_cell.angle_beta   90.00
_cell.angle_gamma   90.00
#
_symmetry.space_group_name_H-M   'P 1'
#
loop_
_entity.id
_entity.type
_entity.pdbx_description
1 polymer ?
#
loop_
_entity_poly.entity_id
_entity_poly.type
_entity_poly.pdbx_seq_one_letter_code
_entity_poly.pdbx_strand_id
1 'polypeptide(L)'
;MSKEDRRIYFIKRLVDIGPKKAKALIEKFKTLNNVFKVIKKTNLIFTRTGNPKDIEGPLKQLKGFGWKFVQKNKKILFNKSERSVQNTLDI
;
A
#
# COMPACT_ATOMS: atom_id res chain seq x y z
N MET A 1 21.11 -5.44 -12.38
CA MET A 1 19.97 -4.72 -11.75
C MET A 1 20.30 -4.48 -10.28
N SER A 2 20.21 -3.24 -9.79
CA SER A 2 20.56 -2.92 -8.40
C SER A 2 19.51 -3.41 -7.39
N LYS A 3 19.86 -3.44 -6.10
CA LYS A 3 18.90 -3.75 -5.02
C LYS A 3 17.72 -2.76 -5.00
N GLU A 4 17.98 -1.50 -5.34
CA GLU A 4 16.97 -0.45 -5.39
C GLU A 4 16.03 -0.62 -6.59
N ASP A 5 16.57 -0.91 -7.77
CA ASP A 5 15.77 -1.22 -8.97
C ASP A 5 14.84 -2.41 -8.72
N ARG A 6 15.32 -3.43 -8.00
CA ARG A 6 14.50 -4.57 -7.60
C ARG A 6 13.33 -4.16 -6.72
N ARG A 7 13.57 -3.30 -5.73
CA ARG A 7 12.51 -2.77 -4.85
C ARG A 7 11.49 -1.94 -5.63
N ILE A 8 11.96 -1.08 -6.52
CA ILE A 8 11.09 -0.26 -7.38
C ILE A 8 10.26 -1.16 -8.30
N TYR A 9 10.86 -2.22 -8.88
CA TYR A 9 10.15 -3.19 -9.70
C TYR A 9 9.01 -3.89 -8.95
N PHE A 10 9.22 -4.30 -7.70
CA PHE A 10 8.15 -4.87 -6.89
C PHE A 10 7.06 -3.85 -6.55
N ILE A 11 7.44 -2.63 -6.16
CA ILE A 11 6.47 -1.57 -5.87
C ILE A 11 5.63 -1.22 -7.09
N LYS A 12 6.17 -1.32 -8.31
CA LYS A 12 5.41 -1.12 -9.56
C LYS A 12 4.21 -2.05 -9.73
N ARG A 13 4.13 -3.15 -8.97
CA ARG A 13 2.99 -4.09 -9.00
C ARG A 13 1.78 -3.61 -8.19
N LEU A 14 1.91 -2.54 -7.39
CA LEU A 14 0.78 -1.90 -6.73
C LEU A 14 -0.17 -1.28 -7.76
N VAL A 15 -1.45 -1.15 -7.41
CA VAL A 15 -2.45 -0.57 -8.31
C VAL A 15 -2.27 0.94 -8.40
N ASP A 16 -2.46 1.48 -9.61
CA ASP A 16 -2.35 2.91 -9.96
C ASP A 16 -0.96 3.53 -9.67
N ILE A 17 0.09 2.74 -9.87
CA ILE A 17 1.47 3.16 -9.62
C ILE A 17 2.32 3.17 -10.89
N GLY A 18 3.04 4.27 -11.11
CA GLY A 18 4.04 4.41 -12.17
C GLY A 18 5.46 4.47 -11.61
N PRO A 19 6.50 4.50 -12.46
CA PRO A 19 7.90 4.55 -12.05
C PRO A 19 8.21 5.71 -11.11
N LYS A 20 7.68 6.91 -11.39
CA LYS A 20 7.90 8.10 -10.55
C LYS A 20 7.35 7.92 -9.12
N LYS A 21 6.12 7.40 -9.00
CA LYS A 21 5.48 7.13 -7.69
C LYS A 21 6.20 6.00 -6.95
N ALA A 22 6.58 4.94 -7.66
CA ALA A 22 7.32 3.82 -7.09
C ALA A 22 8.67 4.26 -6.50
N LYS A 23 9.40 5.10 -7.25
CA LYS A 23 10.65 5.70 -6.78
C LYS A 23 10.42 6.57 -5.53
N ALA A 24 9.42 7.45 -5.54
CA ALA A 24 9.09 8.31 -4.40
C ALA A 24 8.79 7.50 -3.11
N LEU A 25 8.09 6.37 -3.23
CA LEU A 25 7.84 5.48 -2.08
C LEU A 25 9.13 4.85 -1.54
N ILE A 26 10.01 4.36 -2.43
CA ILE A 26 11.28 3.74 -2.02
C ILE A 26 12.26 4.79 -1.47
N GLU A 27 12.34 5.98 -2.07
CA GLU A 27 13.19 7.08 -1.58
C GLU A 27 12.78 7.53 -0.18
N LYS A 28 11.46 7.67 0.06
CA LYS A 28 10.91 8.13 1.35
C LYS A 28 10.93 7.04 2.42
N PHE A 29 10.53 5.81 2.09
CA PHE A 29 10.31 4.73 3.07
C PHE A 29 11.39 3.64 3.06
N LYS A 30 12.36 3.74 2.15
CA LYS A 30 13.59 2.93 2.01
C LYS A 30 13.40 1.46 1.61
N THR A 31 12.41 0.78 2.18
CA THR A 31 12.23 -0.67 2.02
C THR A 31 10.80 -1.04 1.64
N LEU A 32 10.64 -2.19 0.99
CA LEU A 32 9.33 -2.74 0.62
C LEU A 32 8.41 -2.91 1.84
N ASN A 33 8.95 -3.47 2.93
CA ASN A 33 8.22 -3.69 4.17
C ASN A 33 7.73 -2.38 4.79
N ASN A 34 8.55 -1.32 4.73
CA ASN A 34 8.12 -0.01 5.21
C ASN A 34 7.02 0.58 4.35
N VAL A 35 7.10 0.42 3.02
CA VAL A 35 6.02 0.82 2.10
C VAL A 35 4.70 0.12 2.46
N PHE A 36 4.71 -1.19 2.68
CA PHE A 36 3.51 -1.91 3.10
C PHE A 36 3.00 -1.47 4.47
N LYS A 37 3.90 -1.23 5.43
CA LYS A 37 3.53 -0.69 6.75
C LYS A 37 2.85 0.68 6.64
N VAL A 38 3.35 1.58 5.80
CA VAL A 38 2.72 2.91 5.64
C VAL A 38 1.40 2.84 4.90
N ILE A 39 1.24 1.96 3.90
CA ILE A 39 -0.05 1.71 3.26
C ILE A 39 -1.04 1.21 4.32
N LYS A 40 -0.64 0.24 5.15
CA LYS A 40 -1.49 -0.30 6.24
C LYS A 40 -1.91 0.78 7.24
N LYS A 41 -0.96 1.63 7.68
CA LYS A 41 -1.18 2.69 8.68
C LYS A 41 -1.90 3.94 8.16
N THR A 42 -2.06 4.09 6.84
CA THR A 42 -2.77 5.24 6.26
C THR A 42 -4.27 4.97 6.23
N ASN A 43 -5.07 5.77 6.92
CA ASN A 43 -6.51 5.61 7.01
C ASN A 43 -7.24 6.42 5.93
N LEU A 44 -8.45 5.98 5.58
CA LEU A 44 -9.34 6.73 4.70
C LEU A 44 -10.19 7.67 5.56
N ILE A 45 -10.31 8.92 5.14
CA ILE A 45 -11.22 9.90 5.72
C ILE A 45 -12.48 9.93 4.85
N PHE A 46 -13.65 9.84 5.49
CA PHE A 46 -14.94 9.80 4.83
C PHE A 46 -15.73 11.10 5.05
N THR A 47 -16.61 11.45 4.12
CA THR A 47 -17.61 12.49 4.31
C THR A 47 -18.67 12.05 5.33
N ARG A 48 -19.52 12.98 5.76
CA ARG A 48 -20.70 12.68 6.59
C ARG A 48 -21.62 11.62 5.96
N THR A 49 -21.69 11.54 4.63
CA THR A 49 -22.50 10.57 3.88
C THR A 49 -21.76 9.24 3.62
N GLY A 50 -20.58 9.03 4.19
CA GLY A 50 -19.81 7.80 4.03
C GLY A 50 -18.99 7.70 2.75
N ASN A 51 -18.86 8.76 1.96
CA ASN A 51 -18.04 8.75 0.75
C ASN A 51 -16.57 9.00 1.10
N PRO A 52 -15.60 8.21 0.59
CA PRO A 52 -14.18 8.50 0.78
C PRO A 52 -13.83 9.88 0.21
N LYS A 53 -13.20 10.73 1.00
CA LYS A 53 -12.81 12.09 0.61
C LYS A 53 -11.31 12.28 0.58
N ASP A 54 -10.62 11.81 1.61
CA ASP A 54 -9.19 12.09 1.81
C ASP A 54 -8.52 10.92 2.55
N ILE A 55 -7.25 11.08 2.88
CA ILE A 55 -6.46 10.15 3.67
C ILE A 55 -5.86 10.83 4.89
N GLU A 56 -5.58 10.01 5.90
CA GLU A 56 -4.83 10.38 7.09
C GLU A 56 -3.65 9.44 7.29
N GLY A 57 -2.50 9.97 7.73
CA GLY A 57 -1.32 9.18 8.04
C GLY A 57 -0.15 9.36 7.06
N PRO A 58 0.84 8.45 7.07
CA PRO A 58 2.15 8.71 6.48
C PRO A 58 2.15 8.96 4.97
N LEU A 59 1.21 8.37 4.21
CA LEU A 59 1.12 8.61 2.78
C LEU A 59 0.58 10.00 2.42
N LYS A 60 -0.08 10.70 3.34
CA LYS A 60 -0.57 12.08 3.12
C LYS A 60 0.58 13.06 2.84
N GLN A 61 1.78 12.75 3.32
CA GLN A 61 2.98 13.57 3.11
C GLN A 61 3.53 13.49 1.67
N LEU A 62 3.03 12.56 0.85
CA LEU A 62 3.48 12.38 -0.53
C LEU A 62 2.40 12.80 -1.52
N LYS A 63 2.79 13.65 -2.49
CA LYS A 63 1.91 14.03 -3.60
C LYS A 63 1.62 12.83 -4.50
N GLY A 64 0.40 12.76 -5.02
CA GLY A 64 -0.02 11.72 -5.99
C GLY A 64 -0.54 10.42 -5.37
N PHE A 65 -0.69 10.36 -4.04
CA PHE A 65 -1.32 9.25 -3.32
C PHE A 65 -2.59 9.74 -2.64
N GLY A 66 -3.75 9.33 -3.16
CA GLY A 66 -5.07 9.69 -2.63
C GLY A 66 -5.85 8.49 -2.10
N TRP A 67 -7.07 8.73 -1.65
CA TRP A 67 -7.93 7.70 -1.05
C TRP A 67 -8.14 6.48 -1.95
N LYS A 68 -8.30 6.67 -3.28
CA LYS A 68 -8.46 5.57 -4.26
C LYS A 68 -7.25 4.63 -4.26
N PHE A 69 -6.05 5.20 -4.23
CA PHE A 69 -4.81 4.42 -4.18
C PHE A 69 -4.73 3.58 -2.91
N VAL A 70 -4.99 4.21 -1.75
CA VAL A 70 -4.92 3.54 -0.45
C VAL A 70 -5.97 2.44 -0.36
N GLN A 71 -7.21 2.72 -0.75
CA GLN A 71 -8.31 1.75 -0.70
C GLN A 71 -8.03 0.51 -1.55
N LYS A 72 -7.69 0.70 -2.84
CA LYS A 72 -7.43 -0.42 -3.76
C LYS A 72 -6.27 -1.29 -3.28
N ASN A 73 -5.16 -0.66 -2.89
CA ASN A 73 -3.98 -1.39 -2.45
C ASN A 73 -4.17 -2.05 -1.08
N LYS A 74 -4.89 -1.43 -0.14
CA LYS A 74 -5.25 -2.11 1.12
C LYS A 74 -6.10 -3.35 0.86
N LYS A 75 -7.07 -3.27 -0.05
CA LYS A 75 -7.93 -4.40 -0.43
C LYS A 75 -7.11 -5.55 -1.02
N ILE A 76 -6.07 -5.28 -1.81
CA ILE A 76 -5.25 -6.36 -2.40
C ILE A 76 -4.24 -6.92 -1.41
N LEU A 77 -3.61 -6.06 -0.61
CA LEU A 77 -2.50 -6.45 0.26
C LEU A 77 -2.95 -7.05 1.60
N PHE A 78 -4.12 -6.65 2.10
CA PHE A 78 -4.54 -6.96 3.48
C PHE A 78 -5.97 -7.47 3.60
N ASN A 79 -6.72 -7.58 2.51
CA ASN A 79 -7.98 -8.32 2.59
C ASN A 79 -7.61 -9.77 2.88
N LYS A 80 -8.09 -10.30 4.01
CA LYS A 80 -7.98 -11.72 4.30
C LYS A 80 -8.69 -12.41 3.15
N SER A 81 -7.97 -13.09 2.27
CA SER A 81 -8.65 -14.05 1.40
C SER A 81 -9.36 -15.04 2.32
N GLU A 82 -10.59 -15.39 2.02
CA GLU A 82 -11.35 -16.51 2.61
C GLU A 82 -10.72 -17.88 2.32
N ARG A 83 -9.40 -17.93 2.13
CA ARG A 83 -8.59 -19.14 2.22
C ARG A 83 -7.90 -19.12 3.58
N SER A 84 -8.70 -19.32 4.62
CA SER A 84 -8.22 -20.07 5.78
C SER A 84 -7.76 -21.42 5.26
N VAL A 85 -6.46 -21.56 5.01
CA VAL A 85 -5.87 -22.90 4.94
C VAL A 85 -5.92 -23.41 6.37
N GLN A 86 -6.92 -24.25 6.62
CA GLN A 86 -6.93 -25.20 7.72
C GLN A 86 -5.73 -26.13 7.52
N ASN A 87 -4.53 -25.69 7.90
CA ASN A 87 -3.41 -26.59 8.17
C ASN A 87 -3.09 -26.49 9.66
N THR A 88 -4.00 -27.02 10.46
CA THR A 88 -3.58 -27.73 11.66
C THR A 88 -2.82 -28.95 11.16
N LEU A 89 -1.49 -28.85 11.11
CA LEU A 89 -0.68 -30.04 11.25
C LEU A 89 -0.57 -30.23 12.76
N ASP A 90 -1.52 -30.99 13.30
CA ASP A 90 -1.32 -31.70 14.56
C ASP A 90 -0.11 -32.64 14.33
N ILE A 91 1.01 -32.29 14.95
CA ILE A 91 2.07 -33.25 15.29
C ILE A 91 1.82 -33.64 16.75
#